data_AF-A0A960IKR3-F1
#
_entry.id   AF-A0A960IKR3-F1
#
_cell.length_a   1.000
_cell.length_b   1.000
_cell.length_c   1.000
_cell.angle_alpha   90.00
_cell.angle_beta   90.00
_cell.angle_gamma   90.00
#
_symmetry.space_group_name_H-M   'P 1'
#
loop_
_entity.id
_entity.type
_entity.pdbx_description
1 polymer ?
#
loop_
_entity_poly.entity_id
_entity_poly.type
_entity_poly.pdbx_seq_one_letter_code
_entity_poly.pdbx_strand_id
1 'polypeptide(L)'
;GEIDTVVTVVNGNGIPKGEFDNDSNKNVALRLARQWDKVRFGLFGYWGKEKAESGASDEITYWGPDLQLRPGEKWELNLQYLERSDDDPFFLGGGDPKIETRGGFAELLFFPQGADSRWYLAGLYNKVDSDDPLAVIENGSLTVGYLAARNVRILLEAGHDLERSESHASLGVVAAF
;
A
#
# COMPACT_ATOMS: atom_id res chain seq x y z
N GLY A 1 -7.57 -10.57 -21.07
CA GLY A 1 -7.69 -9.20 -21.56
C GLY A 1 -6.38 -8.73 -22.18
N GLU A 2 -6.39 -7.47 -22.59
CA GLU A 2 -5.18 -6.68 -22.93
C GLU A 2 -4.35 -6.40 -21.68
N ILE A 3 -3.15 -5.87 -21.84
CA ILE A 3 -2.28 -5.47 -20.74
C ILE A 3 -2.49 -3.98 -20.49
N ASP A 4 -2.96 -3.64 -19.31
CA ASP A 4 -3.06 -2.28 -18.81
C ASP A 4 -1.67 -1.82 -18.34
N THR A 5 -1.24 -0.66 -18.81
CA THR A 5 0.08 -0.09 -18.48
C THR A 5 -0.09 1.29 -17.89
N VAL A 6 0.53 1.53 -16.75
CA VAL A 6 0.61 2.84 -16.11
C VAL A 6 2.08 3.18 -15.90
N VAL A 7 2.49 4.35 -16.41
CA VAL A 7 3.82 4.90 -16.20
C VAL A 7 3.68 6.28 -15.59
N THR A 8 4.38 6.51 -14.49
CA THR A 8 4.43 7.82 -13.84
C THR A 8 5.88 8.24 -13.71
N VAL A 9 6.17 9.46 -14.15
CA VAL A 9 7.48 10.10 -13.95
C VAL A 9 7.22 11.40 -13.20
N VAL A 10 7.79 11.53 -12.01
CA VAL A 10 7.67 12.74 -11.19
C VAL A 10 9.05 13.28 -10.82
N ASN A 11 9.11 14.60 -10.65
CA ASN A 11 10.18 15.26 -9.94
C ASN A 11 9.74 15.31 -8.47
N GLY A 12 10.58 14.86 -7.53
CA GLY A 12 10.22 14.88 -6.12
C GLY A 12 11.46 14.89 -5.24
N ASN A 13 11.50 15.86 -4.34
CA ASN A 13 12.56 16.03 -3.33
C ASN A 13 12.01 16.12 -1.89
N GLY A 14 10.71 16.32 -1.65
CA GLY A 14 10.26 16.58 -0.27
C GLY A 14 10.64 17.98 0.23
N ILE A 15 10.72 18.95 -0.69
CA ILE A 15 10.88 20.38 -0.39
C ILE A 15 9.78 20.93 0.55
N PRO A 16 10.13 21.84 1.48
CA PRO A 16 9.16 22.62 2.23
C PRO A 16 8.22 23.42 1.32
N LYS A 17 7.00 23.67 1.81
CA LYS A 17 5.96 24.39 1.07
C LYS A 17 6.43 25.79 0.65
N GLY A 18 6.61 26.00 -0.66
CA GLY A 18 6.86 27.33 -1.24
C GLY A 18 8.11 27.44 -2.12
N GLU A 19 8.93 26.40 -2.21
CA GLU A 19 10.11 26.38 -3.09
C GLU A 19 9.88 25.49 -4.32
N PHE A 20 10.60 25.79 -5.40
CA PHE A 20 10.67 24.90 -6.57
C PHE A 20 11.87 23.98 -6.41
N ASP A 21 11.64 22.70 -6.65
CA ASP A 21 12.68 21.66 -6.64
C ASP A 21 13.79 22.04 -7.63
N ASN A 22 15.02 22.13 -7.13
CA ASN A 22 16.21 22.52 -7.88
C ASN A 22 17.12 21.33 -8.21
N ASP A 23 16.72 20.11 -7.84
CA ASP A 23 17.48 18.91 -8.15
C ASP A 23 17.01 18.22 -9.45
N SER A 24 17.87 17.35 -9.97
CA SER A 24 17.64 16.62 -11.22
C SER A 24 17.09 15.22 -11.01
N ASN A 25 16.88 14.76 -9.77
CA ASN A 25 16.45 13.41 -9.48
C ASN A 25 15.08 13.14 -10.07
N LYS A 26 14.82 11.90 -10.49
CA LYS A 26 13.55 11.52 -11.08
C LYS A 26 13.09 10.24 -10.42
N ASN A 27 11.80 10.21 -10.14
CA ASN A 27 11.13 9.05 -9.62
C ASN A 27 10.27 8.47 -10.74
N VAL A 28 10.47 7.19 -11.03
CA VAL A 28 9.80 6.47 -12.11
C VAL A 28 9.05 5.30 -11.51
N ALA A 29 7.74 5.24 -11.75
CA ALA A 29 6.89 4.11 -11.41
C ALA A 29 6.32 3.48 -12.67
N LEU A 30 6.31 2.16 -12.72
CA LEU A 30 5.67 1.36 -13.77
C LEU A 30 4.75 0.34 -13.11
N ARG A 31 3.54 0.18 -13.65
CA ARG A 31 2.68 -0.96 -13.35
C ARG A 31 2.14 -1.56 -14.65
N LEU A 32 2.25 -2.88 -14.75
CA LEU A 32 1.67 -3.70 -15.80
C LEU A 32 0.62 -4.59 -15.15
N ALA A 33 -0.60 -4.59 -15.66
CA ALA A 33 -1.65 -5.45 -15.14
C ALA A 33 -2.42 -6.11 -16.26
N ARG A 34 -2.93 -7.31 -16.00
CA ARG A 34 -3.80 -8.03 -16.92
C ARG A 34 -5.02 -8.53 -16.19
N GLN A 35 -6.19 -8.13 -16.68
CA GLN A 35 -7.48 -8.67 -16.24
C GLN A 35 -7.88 -9.86 -17.11
N TRP A 36 -8.19 -10.96 -16.44
CA TRP A 36 -9.08 -12.03 -16.90
C TRP A 36 -10.38 -11.94 -16.09
N ASP A 37 -11.49 -12.42 -16.63
CA ASP A 37 -12.83 -12.42 -16.00
C ASP A 37 -12.84 -12.14 -14.47
N LYS A 38 -12.42 -13.13 -13.68
CA LYS A 38 -12.42 -13.08 -12.21
C LYS A 38 -11.04 -12.86 -11.57
N VAL A 39 -9.99 -12.70 -12.38
CA VAL A 39 -8.59 -12.68 -11.90
C VAL A 39 -7.87 -11.48 -12.50
N ARG A 40 -7.26 -10.64 -11.67
CA ARG A 40 -6.27 -9.64 -12.08
C ARG A 40 -4.92 -10.07 -11.57
N PHE A 41 -3.91 -10.05 -12.42
CA PHE A 41 -2.52 -10.13 -11.99
C PHE A 41 -1.79 -8.87 -12.46
N GLY A 42 -0.95 -8.32 -11.59
CA GLY A 42 -0.11 -7.17 -11.89
C GLY A 42 1.31 -7.36 -11.41
N LEU A 43 2.22 -6.65 -12.07
CA LEU A 43 3.60 -6.42 -11.63
C LEU A 43 3.79 -4.91 -11.59
N PHE A 44 4.45 -4.44 -10.55
CA PHE A 44 4.79 -3.04 -10.41
C PHE A 44 6.25 -2.89 -9.99
N GLY A 45 6.81 -1.73 -10.29
CA GLY A 45 8.17 -1.37 -9.97
C GLY A 45 8.31 0.14 -9.84
N TYR A 46 9.25 0.54 -9.01
CA TYR A 46 9.63 1.90 -8.76
C TYR A 46 11.15 2.00 -8.64
N TRP A 47 11.66 3.09 -9.17
CA TRP A 47 13.03 3.52 -8.98
C TRP A 47 13.02 5.02 -8.74
N GLY A 48 13.76 5.46 -7.74
CA GLY A 48 13.83 6.85 -7.34
C GLY A 48 15.14 7.21 -6.68
N LYS A 49 15.44 8.50 -6.67
CA LYS A 49 16.58 9.06 -5.95
C LYS A 49 16.14 10.26 -5.16
N GLU A 50 16.60 10.32 -3.92
CA GLU A 50 16.41 11.45 -3.05
C GLU A 50 17.77 11.99 -2.63
N LYS A 51 17.85 13.30 -2.36
CA LYS A 51 19.07 13.94 -1.93
C LYS A 51 18.78 14.93 -0.82
N ALA A 52 19.45 14.73 0.32
CA ALA A 52 19.38 15.66 1.43
C ALA A 52 20.19 16.94 1.15
N GLU A 53 19.87 18.02 1.86
CA GLU A 53 20.64 19.28 1.80
C GLU A 53 22.13 19.07 2.15
N SER A 54 22.43 18.07 3.01
CA SER A 54 23.79 17.68 3.38
C SER A 54 24.63 17.14 2.21
N GLY A 55 23.98 16.77 1.10
CA GLY A 55 24.60 16.16 -0.06
C GLY A 55 24.54 14.63 -0.08
N ALA A 56 24.13 13.99 1.01
CA ALA A 56 23.83 12.56 1.06
C ALA A 56 22.64 12.21 0.17
N SER A 57 22.61 11.00 -0.37
CA SER A 57 21.59 10.57 -1.32
C SER A 57 21.15 9.15 -1.04
N ASP A 58 19.86 8.90 -1.22
CA ASP A 58 19.24 7.59 -1.10
C ASP A 58 18.67 7.18 -2.46
N GLU A 59 18.99 5.97 -2.91
CA GLU A 59 18.41 5.31 -4.07
C GLU A 59 17.38 4.28 -3.61
N ILE A 60 16.12 4.59 -3.88
CA ILE A 60 14.98 3.78 -3.48
C ILE A 60 14.56 2.93 -4.67
N THR A 61 14.54 1.62 -4.49
CA THR A 61 13.94 0.70 -5.46
C THR A 61 12.91 -0.17 -4.78
N TYR A 62 11.77 -0.38 -5.44
CA TYR A 62 10.86 -1.41 -5.00
C TYR A 62 10.10 -2.04 -6.15
N TRP A 63 9.69 -3.28 -5.98
CA TRP A 63 8.94 -4.00 -6.99
C TRP A 63 8.15 -5.13 -6.36
N GLY A 64 7.14 -5.61 -7.08
CA GLY A 64 6.44 -6.80 -6.67
C GLY A 64 5.18 -7.09 -7.47
N PRO A 65 4.52 -8.21 -7.16
CA PRO A 65 3.26 -8.60 -7.78
C PRO A 65 2.04 -8.12 -6.99
N ASP A 66 0.93 -7.93 -7.71
CA ASP A 66 -0.41 -7.83 -7.12
C ASP A 66 -1.38 -8.85 -7.76
N LEU A 67 -2.31 -9.36 -6.97
CA LEU A 67 -3.34 -10.29 -7.41
C LEU A 67 -4.70 -9.84 -6.86
N GLN A 68 -5.71 -9.85 -7.72
CA GLN A 68 -7.11 -9.73 -7.31
C GLN A 68 -7.89 -10.93 -7.81
N LEU A 69 -8.64 -11.59 -6.93
CA LEU A 69 -9.56 -12.67 -7.24
C LEU A 69 -10.98 -12.27 -6.86
N ARG A 70 -11.92 -12.38 -7.78
CA ARG A 70 -13.35 -12.07 -7.56
C ARG A 70 -14.23 -13.28 -7.88
N PRO A 71 -14.26 -14.32 -7.02
CA PRO A 71 -15.09 -15.49 -7.26
C PRO A 71 -16.58 -15.17 -7.04
N GLY A 72 -17.24 -14.77 -8.14
CA GLY A 72 -18.63 -14.35 -8.11
C GLY A 72 -18.79 -12.91 -7.59
N GLU A 73 -20.00 -12.56 -7.16
CA GLU A 73 -20.33 -11.17 -6.79
C GLU A 73 -20.10 -10.86 -5.31
N LYS A 74 -19.90 -11.89 -4.49
CA LYS A 74 -19.89 -11.75 -3.02
C LYS A 74 -18.50 -11.66 -2.41
N TRP A 75 -17.47 -12.04 -3.14
CA TRP A 75 -16.14 -12.22 -2.58
C TRP A 75 -15.11 -11.52 -3.44
N GLU A 76 -14.16 -10.85 -2.80
CA GLU A 76 -12.96 -10.33 -3.43
C GLU A 76 -11.76 -10.61 -2.51
N LEU A 77 -10.69 -11.17 -3.05
CA LEU A 77 -9.41 -11.37 -2.37
C LEU A 77 -8.37 -10.52 -3.10
N ASN A 78 -7.73 -9.61 -2.38
CA ASN A 78 -6.61 -8.82 -2.87
C ASN A 78 -5.32 -9.26 -2.15
N LEU A 79 -4.27 -9.52 -2.91
CA LEU A 79 -2.94 -9.84 -2.41
C LEU A 79 -1.93 -8.90 -3.04
N GLN A 80 -0.96 -8.43 -2.26
CA GLN A 80 0.18 -7.69 -2.77
C GLN A 80 1.43 -8.12 -2.02
N TYR A 81 2.54 -8.21 -2.75
CA TYR A 81 3.88 -8.38 -2.18
C TYR A 81 4.80 -7.33 -2.80
N LEU A 82 5.78 -6.91 -2.03
CA LEU A 82 6.73 -5.86 -2.36
C LEU A 82 8.07 -6.19 -1.70
N GLU A 83 9.14 -6.07 -2.47
CA GLU A 83 10.50 -5.92 -1.96
C GLU A 83 10.96 -4.49 -2.23
N ARG A 84 11.50 -3.85 -1.19
CA ARG A 84 12.07 -2.52 -1.20
C ARG A 84 13.51 -2.58 -0.73
N SER A 85 14.34 -1.77 -1.37
CA SER A 85 15.73 -1.53 -1.03
C SER A 85 15.99 -0.03 -1.01
N ASP A 86 16.68 0.41 0.04
CA ASP A 86 17.17 1.78 0.25
C ASP A 86 18.67 1.70 0.53
N ASP A 87 19.50 2.52 -0.12
CA ASP A 87 20.96 2.42 -0.01
C ASP A 87 21.57 3.38 1.02
N ASP A 88 20.86 4.46 1.39
CA ASP A 88 21.19 5.36 2.50
C ASP A 88 19.90 5.97 3.09
N PRO A 89 19.02 5.16 3.69
CA PRO A 89 17.68 5.58 4.13
C PRO A 89 17.69 6.67 5.21
N PHE A 90 18.83 6.88 5.88
CA PHE A 90 19.01 7.90 6.91
C PHE A 90 19.81 9.12 6.43
N PHE A 91 20.21 9.16 5.15
CA PHE A 91 20.99 10.24 4.53
C PHE A 91 22.22 10.64 5.34
N LEU A 92 22.89 9.67 5.96
CA LEU A 92 24.05 9.93 6.82
C LEU A 92 25.33 10.13 6.01
N GLY A 93 25.35 9.63 4.76
CA GLY A 93 26.51 9.66 3.90
C GLY A 93 27.60 8.69 4.35
N GLY A 94 28.24 8.01 3.39
CA GLY A 94 29.38 7.14 3.68
C GLY A 94 29.08 5.63 3.70
N GLY A 95 27.94 5.21 3.14
CA GLY A 95 27.63 3.78 2.93
C GLY A 95 27.11 3.09 4.17
N ASP A 96 26.10 3.69 4.81
CA ASP A 96 25.28 2.99 5.82
C ASP A 96 24.74 1.67 5.24
N PRO A 97 24.38 0.69 6.07
CA PRO A 97 23.92 -0.58 5.54
C PRO A 97 22.62 -0.35 4.78
N LYS A 98 22.66 -0.72 3.50
CA LYS A 98 21.47 -0.91 2.66
C LYS A 98 20.38 -1.60 3.48
N ILE A 99 19.20 -1.01 3.56
CA ILE A 99 18.05 -1.59 4.25
C ILE A 99 17.18 -2.31 3.23
N GLU A 100 16.94 -3.59 3.47
CA GLU A 100 15.96 -4.35 2.72
C GLU A 100 14.68 -4.51 3.53
N THR A 101 13.55 -4.22 2.89
CA THR A 101 12.23 -4.40 3.46
C THR A 101 11.39 -5.23 2.52
N ARG A 102 10.82 -6.32 3.03
CA ARG A 102 9.87 -7.15 2.29
C ARG A 102 8.54 -7.13 3.01
N GLY A 103 7.46 -6.95 2.26
CA GLY A 103 6.16 -6.87 2.88
C GLY A 103 5.04 -7.13 1.92
N GLY A 104 3.88 -7.35 2.49
CA GLY A 104 2.68 -7.61 1.72
C GLY A 104 1.45 -7.58 2.59
N PHE A 105 0.31 -7.68 1.91
CA PHE A 105 -0.97 -7.81 2.58
C PHE A 105 -1.86 -8.82 1.87
N ALA A 106 -2.82 -9.34 2.63
CA ALA A 106 -3.96 -10.09 2.14
C ALA A 106 -5.25 -9.45 2.65
N GLU A 107 -6.14 -9.07 1.75
CA GLU A 107 -7.45 -8.49 2.07
C GLU A 107 -8.56 -9.37 1.50
N LEU A 108 -9.49 -9.81 2.35
CA LEU A 108 -10.69 -10.53 1.95
C LEU A 108 -11.92 -9.65 2.19
N LEU A 109 -12.65 -9.36 1.13
CA LEU A 109 -13.91 -8.64 1.16
C LEU A 109 -15.07 -9.61 0.96
N PHE A 110 -16.12 -9.44 1.76
CA PHE A 110 -17.37 -10.17 1.65
C PHE A 110 -18.57 -9.22 1.59
N PHE A 111 -19.39 -9.39 0.56
CA PHE A 111 -20.60 -8.64 0.28
C PHE A 111 -21.80 -9.62 0.31
N PRO A 112 -22.52 -9.72 1.44
CA PRO A 112 -23.60 -10.71 1.62
C PRO A 112 -24.66 -10.72 0.50
N GLN A 113 -25.01 -9.55 -0.04
CA GLN A 113 -25.95 -9.38 -1.14
C GLN A 113 -25.28 -9.07 -2.51
N GLY A 114 -23.99 -9.31 -2.66
CA GLY A 114 -23.27 -9.05 -3.91
C GLY A 114 -23.14 -7.55 -4.22
N ALA A 115 -23.28 -7.17 -5.50
CA ALA A 115 -23.07 -5.79 -5.97
C ALA A 115 -23.98 -4.74 -5.28
N ASP A 116 -25.18 -5.14 -4.84
CA ASP A 116 -26.15 -4.26 -4.16
C ASP A 116 -26.06 -4.33 -2.62
N SER A 117 -25.01 -4.95 -2.09
CA SER A 117 -24.87 -5.14 -0.64
C SER A 117 -24.69 -3.82 0.09
N ARG A 118 -25.60 -3.55 1.04
CA ARG A 118 -25.43 -2.45 2.00
C ARG A 118 -24.42 -2.80 3.08
N TRP A 119 -24.19 -4.08 3.32
CA TRP A 119 -23.18 -4.56 4.26
C TRP A 119 -21.93 -4.98 3.51
N TYR A 120 -20.76 -4.70 4.08
CA TYR A 120 -19.53 -5.38 3.69
C TYR A 120 -18.74 -5.75 4.94
N LEU A 121 -18.02 -6.87 4.82
CA LEU A 121 -17.04 -7.29 5.80
C LEU A 121 -15.68 -7.30 5.11
N ALA A 122 -14.67 -6.77 5.76
CA ALA A 122 -13.29 -6.82 5.30
C ALA A 122 -12.44 -7.50 6.38
N GLY A 123 -11.58 -8.42 5.98
CA GLY A 123 -10.47 -8.89 6.79
C GLY A 123 -9.17 -8.51 6.12
N LEU A 124 -8.27 -7.85 6.85
CA LEU A 124 -6.97 -7.43 6.35
C LEU A 124 -5.88 -8.05 7.22
N TYR A 125 -4.84 -8.58 6.58
CA TYR A 125 -3.62 -9.04 7.24
C TYR A 125 -2.43 -8.39 6.56
N ASN A 126 -1.56 -7.77 7.35
CA ASN A 126 -0.33 -7.15 6.87
C ASN A 126 0.85 -7.84 7.52
N LYS A 127 1.90 -8.07 6.73
CA LYS A 127 3.19 -8.54 7.22
C LYS A 127 4.31 -7.81 6.52
N VAL A 128 5.22 -7.25 7.30
CA VAL A 128 6.40 -6.53 6.85
C VAL A 128 7.58 -7.01 7.70
N ASP A 129 8.58 -7.57 7.03
CA ASP A 129 9.90 -7.82 7.60
C ASP A 129 10.86 -6.76 7.05
N SER A 130 11.73 -6.23 7.90
CA SER A 130 12.72 -5.24 7.51
C SER A 130 14.02 -5.44 8.28
N ASP A 131 15.13 -5.03 7.68
CA ASP A 131 16.40 -4.88 8.41
C ASP A 131 16.33 -3.76 9.46
N ASP A 132 15.38 -2.81 9.35
CA ASP A 132 15.03 -1.87 10.42
C ASP A 132 14.01 -2.50 11.38
N PRO A 133 14.38 -2.79 12.64
CA PRO A 133 13.46 -3.37 13.63
C PRO A 133 12.24 -2.49 13.93
N LEU A 134 12.32 -1.18 13.70
CA LEU A 134 11.20 -0.26 13.91
C LEU A 134 10.15 -0.35 12.79
N ALA A 135 10.53 -0.89 11.63
CA ALA A 135 9.68 -1.06 10.46
C ALA A 135 9.04 -2.46 10.36
N VAL A 136 9.33 -3.36 11.30
CA VAL A 136 8.69 -4.68 11.37
C VAL A 136 7.24 -4.52 11.83
N ILE A 137 6.32 -5.09 11.06
CA ILE A 137 4.88 -5.03 11.31
C ILE A 137 4.28 -6.40 11.02
N GLU A 138 3.50 -6.93 11.96
CA GLU A 138 2.58 -8.02 11.68
C GLU A 138 1.25 -7.73 12.37
N ASN A 139 0.18 -7.53 11.60
CA ASN A 139 -1.11 -7.20 12.18
C ASN A 139 -2.28 -7.73 11.35
N GLY A 140 -3.43 -7.86 12.01
CA GLY A 140 -4.68 -8.24 11.39
C GLY A 140 -5.83 -7.36 11.86
N SER A 141 -6.78 -7.07 10.97
CA SER A 141 -7.99 -6.33 11.30
C SER A 141 -9.24 -6.91 10.64
N LEU A 142 -10.37 -6.64 11.26
CA LEU A 142 -11.71 -6.95 10.78
C LEU A 142 -12.54 -5.67 10.79
N THR A 143 -13.16 -5.37 9.65
CA THR A 143 -14.02 -4.20 9.46
C THR A 143 -15.41 -4.66 9.05
N VAL A 144 -16.43 -4.12 9.70
CA VAL A 144 -17.83 -4.26 9.33
C VAL A 144 -18.36 -2.90 8.93
N GLY A 145 -18.82 -2.76 7.69
CA GLY A 145 -19.40 -1.53 7.20
C GLY A 145 -20.85 -1.67 6.75
N TYR A 146 -21.63 -0.60 6.97
CA TYR A 146 -23.01 -0.49 6.56
C TYR A 146 -23.27 0.83 5.82
N LEU A 147 -23.80 0.74 4.60
CA LEU A 147 -24.27 1.87 3.82
C LEU A 147 -25.69 2.26 4.26
N ALA A 148 -25.77 3.21 5.20
CA ALA A 148 -27.03 3.70 5.74
C ALA A 148 -27.83 4.53 4.72
N ALA A 149 -27.12 5.30 3.91
CA ALA A 149 -27.66 6.02 2.76
C ALA A 149 -26.59 6.07 1.65
N ARG A 150 -26.97 6.48 0.43
CA ARG A 150 -26.01 6.60 -0.70
C ARG A 150 -24.80 7.48 -0.38
N ASN A 151 -24.96 8.41 0.55
CA ASN A 151 -23.95 9.35 0.98
C ASN A 151 -23.57 9.23 2.47
N VAL A 152 -24.02 8.18 3.16
CA VAL A 152 -23.71 7.94 4.59
C VAL A 152 -23.31 6.48 4.81
N ARG A 153 -22.12 6.26 5.34
CA ARG A 153 -21.58 4.94 5.70
C ARG A 153 -21.19 4.94 7.17
N ILE A 154 -21.54 3.85 7.86
CA ILE A 154 -21.10 3.55 9.22
C ILE A 154 -20.11 2.39 9.14
N LEU A 155 -19.04 2.45 9.92
CA LEU A 155 -17.99 1.45 9.91
C LEU A 155 -17.48 1.19 11.33
N LEU A 156 -17.37 -0.10 11.66
CA LEU A 156 -16.79 -0.61 12.89
C LEU A 156 -15.55 -1.40 12.51
N GLU A 157 -14.42 -1.11 13.14
CA GLU A 157 -13.17 -1.82 12.90
C GLU A 157 -12.57 -2.29 14.23
N ALA A 158 -11.99 -3.48 14.21
CA ALA A 158 -11.16 -3.99 15.29
C ALA A 158 -9.89 -4.58 14.70
N GLY A 159 -8.74 -4.27 15.28
CA GLY A 159 -7.45 -4.75 14.82
C GLY A 159 -6.54 -5.13 15.98
N HIS A 160 -5.52 -5.93 15.65
CA HIS A 160 -4.52 -6.41 16.58
C HIS A 160 -3.14 -6.41 15.91
N ASP A 161 -2.19 -5.77 16.56
CA ASP A 161 -0.77 -5.81 16.25
C ASP A 161 -0.12 -6.97 17.00
N LEU A 162 0.40 -7.95 16.26
CA LEU A 162 0.97 -9.18 16.80
C LEU A 162 2.38 -8.96 17.35
N GLU A 163 3.15 -8.05 16.76
CA GLU A 163 4.50 -7.70 17.20
C GLU A 163 4.46 -6.90 18.50
N ARG A 164 3.52 -5.97 18.62
CA ARG A 164 3.35 -5.10 19.79
C ARG A 164 2.37 -5.65 20.81
N SER A 165 1.61 -6.69 20.45
CA SER A 165 0.52 -7.26 21.25
C SER A 165 -0.52 -6.20 21.66
N GLU A 166 -0.80 -5.25 20.77
CA GLU A 166 -1.73 -4.14 21.01
C GLU A 166 -3.01 -4.31 20.20
N SER A 167 -4.16 -4.13 20.84
CA SER A 167 -5.46 -4.15 20.17
C SER A 167 -6.06 -2.76 20.08
N HIS A 168 -6.72 -2.46 18.97
CA HIS A 168 -7.46 -1.22 18.77
C HIS A 168 -8.84 -1.52 18.20
N ALA A 169 -9.79 -0.63 18.47
CA ALA A 169 -11.11 -0.67 17.86
C ALA A 169 -11.59 0.76 17.59
N SER A 170 -12.32 0.95 16.49
CA SER A 170 -12.84 2.24 16.09
C SER A 170 -14.26 2.14 15.55
N LEU A 171 -15.06 3.17 15.79
CA LEU A 171 -16.38 3.37 15.18
C LEU A 171 -16.34 4.69 14.42
N GLY A 172 -16.67 4.65 13.14
CA GLY A 172 -16.64 5.80 12.25
C GLY A 172 -17.92 5.98 11.45
N VAL A 173 -18.17 7.23 11.06
CA VAL A 173 -19.23 7.62 10.13
C VAL A 173 -18.61 8.47 9.04
N VAL A 174 -18.85 8.10 7.79
CA VAL A 174 -18.46 8.87 6.61
C VAL A 174 -19.71 9.44 5.98
N ALA A 175 -19.75 10.76 5.80
CA ALA A 175 -20.82 11.47 5.12
C ALA A 175 -20.25 12.30 3.96
N ALA A 176 -20.87 12.22 2.80
CA ALA A 176 -20.56 13.04 1.63
C ALA A 176 -21.77 13.94 1.28
N PHE A 177 -21.51 15.14 0.78
CA PHE A 177 -22.53 16.14 0.43
C PHE A 177 -22.30 16.68 -0.98
#